data_AF-A0A1J6JGU8-F1
#
_entry.id   AF-A0A1J6JGU8-F1
#
_cell.length_a   1.000
_cell.length_b   1.000
_cell.length_c   1.000
_cell.angle_alpha   90.00
_cell.angle_beta   90.00
_cell.angle_gamma   90.00
#
_symmetry.space_group_name_H-M   'P 1'
#
loop_
_entity.id
_entity.type
_entity.pdbx_description
1 polymer ?
#
loop_
_entity_poly.entity_id
_entity_poly.type
_entity_poly.pdbx_seq_one_letter_code
_entity_poly.pdbx_strand_id
1 'polypeptide(L)'
;ENKEEERETKGSNTLRRSRTAAVHNQSERRRRDRINEKMKALQKLVPNASKTDKASMLDEVIKYLKQLQAQIQLISSARNMESQMMMQLSLGMQLPHIQMPLLARMGTGVNLDMTSGMLNNMTANLARAAAAAATTPHQSLNAPFIYPTSIATSCPP
;
A
#
# COMPACT_ATOMS: atom_id res chain seq x y z
N GLU A 1 -64.73 28.99 23.25
CA GLU A 1 -63.37 29.53 23.17
C GLU A 1 -62.35 28.40 23.38
N ASN A 2 -62.19 27.51 22.38
CA ASN A 2 -61.28 26.36 22.49
C ASN A 2 -60.82 25.84 21.11
N LYS A 3 -60.62 26.74 20.14
CA LYS A 3 -60.21 26.41 18.76
C LYS A 3 -58.84 27.00 18.36
N GLU A 4 -58.21 27.78 19.22
CA GLU A 4 -56.93 28.46 18.94
C GLU A 4 -55.70 27.67 19.43
N GLU A 5 -55.78 26.94 20.54
CA GLU A 5 -54.66 26.13 21.07
C GLU A 5 -54.26 24.94 20.16
N GLU A 6 -55.21 24.37 19.41
CA GLU A 6 -54.95 23.20 18.56
C GLU A 6 -54.19 23.54 17.25
N ARG A 7 -54.10 24.83 16.91
CA ARG A 7 -53.41 25.31 15.70
C ARG A 7 -51.90 25.49 15.92
N GLU A 8 -51.49 25.85 17.12
CA GLU A 8 -50.07 26.09 17.44
C GLU A 8 -49.24 24.78 17.51
N THR A 9 -49.83 23.70 18.04
CA THR A 9 -49.17 22.40 18.17
C THR A 9 -48.95 21.71 16.82
N LYS A 10 -49.89 21.86 15.86
CA LYS A 10 -49.74 21.37 14.48
C LYS A 10 -48.71 22.18 13.67
N GLY A 11 -48.63 23.49 13.87
CA GLY A 11 -47.60 24.33 13.26
C GLY A 11 -46.19 23.94 13.72
N SER A 12 -45.99 23.75 15.02
CA SER A 12 -44.69 23.38 15.59
C SER A 12 -44.16 22.04 15.04
N ASN A 13 -45.01 21.02 14.97
CA ASN A 13 -44.60 19.70 14.47
C ASN A 13 -44.24 19.68 12.97
N THR A 14 -44.93 20.48 12.15
CA THR A 14 -44.61 20.61 10.72
C THR A 14 -43.29 21.37 10.50
N LEU A 15 -43.02 22.42 11.29
CA LEU A 15 -41.72 23.11 11.26
C LEU A 15 -40.56 22.20 11.70
N ARG A 16 -40.74 21.39 12.76
CA ARG A 16 -39.70 20.45 13.21
C ARG A 16 -39.43 19.39 12.14
N ARG A 17 -40.47 18.80 11.54
CA ARG A 17 -40.32 17.83 10.45
C ARG A 17 -39.65 18.46 9.21
N SER A 18 -39.98 19.71 8.87
CA SER A 18 -39.34 20.46 7.79
C SER A 18 -37.85 20.70 8.02
N ARG A 19 -37.46 21.10 9.25
CA ARG A 19 -36.05 21.28 9.62
C ARG A 19 -35.27 19.97 9.55
N THR A 20 -35.83 18.87 10.04
CA THR A 20 -35.18 17.56 9.94
C THR A 20 -34.97 17.13 8.49
N ALA A 21 -35.99 17.32 7.64
CA ALA A 21 -35.88 17.04 6.21
C ALA A 21 -34.82 17.93 5.53
N ALA A 22 -34.73 19.21 5.90
CA ALA A 22 -33.71 20.12 5.38
C ALA A 22 -32.29 19.68 5.75
N VAL A 23 -32.06 19.27 7.01
CA VAL A 23 -30.76 18.74 7.46
C VAL A 23 -30.40 17.46 6.70
N HIS A 24 -31.35 16.54 6.54
CA HIS A 24 -31.13 15.32 5.76
C HIS A 24 -30.77 15.65 4.31
N ASN A 25 -31.54 16.52 3.64
CA ASN A 25 -31.31 16.93 2.26
C ASN A 25 -29.93 17.58 2.09
N GLN A 26 -29.51 18.41 3.06
CA GLN A 26 -28.19 19.03 3.06
C GLN A 26 -27.07 17.99 3.23
N SER A 27 -27.25 17.01 4.10
CA SER A 27 -26.31 15.90 4.29
C SER A 27 -26.14 15.09 3.01
N GLU A 28 -27.24 14.74 2.34
CA GLU A 28 -27.19 13.98 1.09
C GLU A 28 -26.58 14.78 -0.05
N ARG A 29 -26.86 16.10 -0.13
CA ARG A 29 -26.19 16.97 -1.10
C ARG A 29 -24.66 16.92 -0.92
N ARG A 30 -24.18 17.11 0.32
CA ARG A 30 -22.74 17.01 0.62
C ARG A 30 -22.17 15.63 0.26
N ARG A 31 -22.90 14.54 0.47
CA ARG A 31 -22.50 13.19 0.05
C ARG A 31 -22.33 13.11 -1.47
N ARG A 32 -23.29 13.61 -2.23
CA ARG A 32 -23.22 13.64 -3.71
C ARG A 32 -22.07 14.50 -4.20
N ASP A 33 -21.82 15.64 -3.58
CA ASP A 33 -20.72 16.54 -3.94
C ASP A 33 -19.37 15.84 -3.77
N ARG A 34 -19.13 15.18 -2.63
CA ARG A 34 -17.91 14.37 -2.39
C ARG A 34 -17.74 13.25 -3.41
N ILE A 35 -18.82 12.58 -3.82
CA ILE A 35 -18.77 11.54 -4.86
C ILE A 35 -18.39 12.18 -6.19
N ASN A 36 -19.03 13.28 -6.58
CA ASN A 36 -18.74 13.95 -7.84
C ASN A 36 -17.31 14.52 -7.90
N GLU A 37 -16.75 14.97 -6.77
CA GLU A 37 -15.34 15.36 -6.67
C GLU A 37 -14.41 14.18 -6.94
N LYS A 38 -14.66 13.02 -6.32
CA LYS A 38 -13.90 11.79 -6.59
C LYS A 38 -14.03 11.34 -8.04
N MET A 39 -15.22 11.41 -8.63
CA MET A 39 -15.42 11.11 -10.06
C MET A 39 -14.59 12.05 -10.95
N LYS A 40 -14.57 13.35 -10.67
CA LYS A 40 -13.74 14.32 -11.42
C LYS A 40 -12.25 14.06 -11.23
N ALA A 41 -11.81 13.68 -10.04
CA ALA A 41 -10.43 13.31 -9.79
C ALA A 41 -10.02 12.07 -10.61
N LEU A 42 -10.88 11.04 -10.66
CA LEU A 42 -10.65 9.85 -11.48
C LEU A 42 -10.55 10.20 -12.98
N GLN A 43 -11.41 11.06 -13.50
CA GLN A 43 -11.35 11.49 -14.92
C GLN A 43 -9.99 12.09 -15.32
N LYS A 44 -9.30 12.75 -14.38
CA LYS A 44 -7.98 13.34 -14.65
C LYS A 44 -6.85 12.31 -14.69
N LEU A 45 -7.04 11.18 -14.01
CA LEU A 45 -6.03 10.12 -13.89
C LEU A 45 -6.19 9.04 -14.96
N VAL A 46 -7.41 8.86 -15.47
CA VAL A 46 -7.74 7.79 -16.40
C VAL A 46 -7.77 8.33 -17.85
N PRO A 47 -6.98 7.74 -18.76
CA PRO A 47 -7.05 8.08 -20.19
C PRO A 47 -8.46 7.90 -20.75
N ASN A 48 -8.86 8.76 -21.68
CA ASN A 48 -10.17 8.70 -22.38
C ASN A 48 -11.42 8.88 -21.50
N ALA A 49 -11.29 9.09 -20.18
CA ALA A 49 -12.42 9.19 -19.27
C ALA A 49 -13.01 10.63 -19.12
N SER A 50 -12.41 11.64 -19.77
CA SER A 50 -12.79 13.06 -19.57
C SER A 50 -14.21 13.44 -20.01
N LYS A 51 -14.84 12.65 -20.88
CA LYS A 51 -16.16 12.92 -21.46
C LYS A 51 -17.10 11.71 -21.41
N THR A 52 -16.77 10.71 -20.60
CA THR A 52 -17.59 9.50 -20.45
C THR A 52 -18.65 9.69 -19.36
N ASP A 53 -19.79 9.03 -19.50
CA ASP A 53 -20.80 8.97 -18.45
C ASP A 53 -20.28 8.15 -17.25
N LYS A 54 -21.04 8.16 -16.15
CA LYS A 54 -20.58 7.55 -14.90
C LYS A 54 -20.36 6.04 -14.99
N ALA A 55 -21.14 5.32 -15.79
CA ALA A 55 -20.96 3.88 -15.91
C ALA A 55 -19.72 3.58 -16.75
N SER A 56 -19.62 4.15 -17.95
CA SER A 56 -18.46 3.94 -18.83
C SER A 56 -17.15 4.45 -18.22
N MET A 57 -17.19 5.50 -17.38
CA MET A 57 -15.99 5.93 -16.65
C MET A 57 -15.46 4.86 -15.69
N LEU A 58 -16.35 4.14 -15.00
CA LEU A 58 -15.93 3.06 -14.11
C LEU A 58 -15.35 1.89 -14.91
N ASP A 59 -15.90 1.59 -16.09
CA ASP A 59 -15.36 0.58 -17.00
C ASP A 59 -13.95 0.96 -17.48
N GLU A 60 -13.74 2.21 -17.91
CA GLU A 60 -12.42 2.70 -18.32
C GLU A 60 -11.41 2.68 -17.17
N VAL A 61 -11.83 2.98 -15.92
CA VAL A 61 -10.96 2.87 -14.73
C VAL A 61 -10.51 1.42 -14.53
N ILE A 62 -11.45 0.45 -14.56
CA ILE A 62 -11.13 -0.97 -14.38
C ILE A 62 -10.18 -1.44 -15.49
N LYS A 63 -10.45 -1.06 -16.74
CA LYS A 63 -9.60 -1.39 -17.88
C LYS A 63 -8.18 -0.83 -17.72
N TYR A 64 -8.05 0.44 -17.33
CA TYR A 64 -6.75 1.07 -17.15
C TYR A 64 -5.93 0.42 -16.03
N LEU A 65 -6.57 0.07 -14.90
CA LEU A 65 -5.89 -0.63 -13.80
C LEU A 65 -5.39 -2.03 -14.21
N LYS A 66 -6.18 -2.79 -14.99
CA LYS A 66 -5.75 -4.08 -15.53
C LYS A 66 -4.55 -3.93 -16.47
N GLN A 67 -4.56 -2.90 -17.33
CA GLN A 67 -3.44 -2.61 -18.22
C GLN A 67 -2.17 -2.26 -17.44
N LEU A 68 -2.27 -1.42 -16.40
CA LEU A 68 -1.14 -1.10 -15.52
C LEU A 68 -0.57 -2.34 -14.83
N GLN A 69 -1.43 -3.22 -14.30
CA GLN A 69 -0.99 -4.49 -13.71
C GLN A 69 -0.25 -5.36 -14.72
N ALA A 70 -0.76 -5.48 -15.96
CA ALA A 70 -0.10 -6.23 -17.02
C ALA A 70 1.25 -5.63 -17.42
N GLN A 71 1.37 -4.30 -17.49
CA GLN A 71 2.64 -3.62 -17.75
C GLN A 71 3.68 -3.91 -16.65
N ILE A 72 3.28 -3.83 -15.38
CA ILE A 72 4.17 -4.14 -14.25
C ILE A 72 4.63 -5.60 -14.32
N GLN A 73 3.71 -6.54 -14.59
CA GLN A 73 4.05 -7.95 -14.73
C GLN A 73 5.05 -8.18 -15.87
N LEU A 74 4.82 -7.59 -17.04
CA LEU A 74 5.75 -7.66 -18.18
C LEU A 74 7.13 -7.13 -17.83
N ILE A 75 7.22 -5.95 -17.19
CA ILE A 75 8.51 -5.36 -16.80
C ILE A 75 9.21 -6.23 -15.77
N SER A 76 8.47 -6.79 -14.80
CA SER A 76 9.04 -7.67 -13.78
C SER A 76 9.58 -8.97 -14.38
N SER A 77 8.85 -9.60 -15.30
CA SER A 77 9.29 -10.82 -15.97
C SER A 77 10.47 -10.55 -16.90
N ALA A 78 10.48 -9.43 -17.62
CA ALA A 78 11.62 -9.00 -18.43
C ALA A 78 12.89 -8.82 -17.59
N ARG A 79 12.82 -8.13 -16.45
CA ARG A 79 13.97 -7.97 -15.53
C ARG A 79 14.45 -9.30 -14.94
N ASN A 80 13.52 -10.20 -14.63
CA ASN A 80 13.87 -11.54 -14.17
C ASN A 80 14.55 -12.37 -15.27
N MET A 81 14.10 -12.26 -16.52
CA MET A 81 14.72 -12.92 -17.68
C MET A 81 16.11 -12.35 -17.99
N GLU A 82 16.29 -11.02 -17.96
CA GLU A 82 17.61 -10.40 -18.10
C GLU A 82 18.58 -10.88 -17.01
N SER A 83 18.10 -10.99 -15.76
CA SER A 83 18.91 -11.50 -14.64
C SER A 83 19.26 -12.98 -14.81
N GLN A 84 18.31 -13.80 -15.31
CA GLN A 84 18.57 -15.22 -15.63
C GLN A 84 19.53 -15.39 -16.81
N MET A 85 19.40 -14.59 -17.87
CA MET A 85 20.31 -14.64 -19.02
C MET A 85 21.72 -14.18 -18.62
N MET A 86 21.86 -13.18 -17.74
CA MET A 86 23.15 -12.74 -17.21
C MET A 86 23.80 -13.80 -16.30
N MET A 87 23.01 -14.56 -15.52
CA MET A 87 23.49 -15.72 -14.75
C MET A 87 23.90 -16.90 -15.66
N GLN A 88 23.13 -17.18 -16.71
CA GLN A 88 23.40 -18.28 -17.63
C GLN A 88 24.65 -18.04 -18.48
N LEU A 89 24.89 -16.79 -18.91
CA LEU A 89 26.09 -16.43 -19.65
C LEU A 89 27.36 -16.52 -18.78
N SER A 90 27.24 -16.24 -17.47
CA SER A 90 28.36 -16.37 -16.52
C SER A 90 28.72 -17.83 -16.22
N LEU A 91 27.75 -18.76 -16.20
CA LEU A 91 28.02 -20.19 -16.01
C LEU A 91 28.47 -20.90 -17.31
N GLY A 92 28.23 -20.30 -18.47
CA GLY A 92 28.61 -20.86 -19.78
C GLY A 92 30.11 -20.76 -20.12
N MET A 93 30.89 -19.96 -19.39
CA MET A 93 32.36 -19.88 -19.53
C MET A 93 33.07 -20.67 -18.43
N GLN A 94 32.87 -21.98 -18.37
CA GLN A 94 33.83 -22.88 -17.74
C GLN A 94 34.13 -24.04 -18.68
N LEU A 95 34.98 -23.75 -19.67
CA LEU A 95 35.65 -24.77 -20.46
C LEU A 95 36.61 -25.54 -19.53
N PRO A 96 36.64 -26.89 -19.53
CA PRO A 96 37.66 -27.61 -18.78
C PRO A 96 38.99 -27.41 -19.49
N HIS A 97 39.91 -26.67 -18.87
CA HIS A 97 41.31 -26.74 -19.26
C HIS A 97 41.84 -28.06 -18.72
N ILE A 98 42.15 -28.97 -19.64
CA ILE A 98 42.77 -30.26 -19.35
C ILE A 98 44.13 -30.00 -18.70
N GLN A 99 44.39 -30.79 -17.66
CA GLN A 99 45.57 -30.81 -16.78
C GLN A 99 46.92 -30.60 -17.50
N MET A 100 47.86 -29.95 -16.81
CA MET A 100 49.28 -30.31 -16.86
C MET A 100 49.86 -30.36 -15.44
N PRO A 101 50.48 -31.47 -15.01
CA PRO A 101 51.27 -31.52 -13.79
C PRO A 101 52.77 -31.37 -14.13
N LEU A 102 53.47 -30.45 -13.46
CA LEU A 102 54.92 -30.58 -13.33
C LEU A 102 55.40 -29.94 -12.01
N LEU A 103 55.48 -30.81 -11.00
CA LEU A 103 56.59 -30.93 -10.06
C LEU A 103 57.58 -29.73 -9.99
N ALA A 104 57.36 -28.80 -9.06
CA ALA A 104 58.41 -27.98 -8.44
C ALA A 104 57.88 -27.41 -7.10
N ARG A 105 58.37 -27.92 -5.97
CA ARG A 105 59.47 -27.30 -5.20
C ARG A 105 58.93 -26.26 -4.20
N MET A 106 58.65 -26.68 -2.97
CA MET A 106 59.59 -26.64 -1.84
C MET A 106 59.92 -25.21 -1.40
N GLY A 107 59.49 -24.85 -0.20
CA GLY A 107 60.28 -23.98 0.69
C GLY A 107 59.57 -22.79 1.32
N THR A 108 59.75 -22.68 2.64
CA THR A 108 59.68 -21.48 3.49
C THR A 108 58.26 -21.01 3.86
N GLY A 109 57.80 -21.00 5.11
CA GLY A 109 58.52 -21.04 6.38
C GLY A 109 59.00 -19.65 6.79
N VAL A 110 58.08 -18.76 7.17
CA VAL A 110 58.34 -17.62 8.05
C VAL A 110 57.06 -17.30 8.83
N ASN A 111 57.10 -17.61 10.12
CA ASN A 111 56.31 -16.92 11.13
C ASN A 111 56.74 -15.46 11.13
N LEU A 112 55.81 -14.52 11.17
CA LEU A 112 56.04 -13.23 11.83
C LEU A 112 54.73 -12.77 12.48
N ASP A 113 54.54 -13.30 13.68
CA ASP A 113 53.83 -12.65 14.78
C ASP A 113 54.37 -11.22 14.94
N MET A 114 53.54 -10.24 14.61
CA MET A 114 53.65 -8.87 15.09
C MET A 114 52.41 -8.14 14.62
N THR A 115 51.43 -7.96 15.53
CA THR A 115 50.46 -6.84 15.62
C THR A 115 49.22 -7.21 16.46
N SER A 116 49.38 -8.02 17.51
CA SER A 116 48.37 -8.22 18.56
C SER A 116 48.22 -7.02 19.53
N GLY A 117 48.63 -5.81 19.12
CA GLY A 117 48.81 -4.66 20.04
C GLY A 117 47.89 -3.46 19.84
N MET A 118 47.12 -3.39 18.74
CA MET A 118 46.44 -2.13 18.34
C MET A 118 44.95 -2.25 18.01
N LEU A 119 44.28 -3.37 18.36
CA LEU A 119 42.84 -3.55 18.13
C LEU A 119 41.99 -3.67 19.40
N ASN A 120 42.60 -3.65 20.59
CA ASN A 120 41.85 -3.71 21.86
C ASN A 120 41.30 -2.35 22.31
N ASN A 121 41.66 -1.24 21.65
CA ASN A 121 41.17 0.11 22.02
C ASN A 121 39.97 0.57 21.17
N MET A 122 39.69 -0.04 20.01
CA MET A 122 38.51 0.33 19.19
C MET A 122 37.24 -0.43 19.62
N THR A 123 37.37 -1.64 20.16
CA THR A 123 36.21 -2.46 20.59
C THR A 123 35.49 -1.91 21.83
N ALA A 124 36.21 -1.21 22.73
CA ALA A 124 35.64 -0.68 23.96
C ALA A 124 34.66 0.49 23.74
N ASN A 125 34.75 1.20 22.61
CA ASN A 125 33.88 2.35 22.32
C ASN A 125 32.61 2.00 21.50
N LEU A 126 32.55 0.83 20.86
CA LEU A 126 31.35 0.42 20.10
C LEU A 126 30.28 -0.26 20.98
N ALA A 127 30.66 -0.87 22.10
CA ALA A 127 29.73 -1.51 23.03
C ALA A 127 28.80 -0.50 23.75
N ARG A 128 29.15 0.80 23.79
CA ARG A 128 28.37 1.86 24.47
C ARG A 128 27.33 2.53 23.56
N ALA A 129 27.40 2.32 22.24
CA ALA A 129 26.50 2.97 21.28
C ALA A 129 25.27 2.11 20.89
N ALA A 130 25.24 0.83 21.28
CA ALA A 130 24.15 -0.11 20.93
C ALA A 130 22.99 -0.19 21.95
N ALA A 131 22.94 0.69 22.95
CA ALA A 131 21.94 0.64 24.04
C ALA A 131 20.84 1.72 23.96
N ALA A 132 20.67 2.42 22.84
CA ALA A 132 19.72 3.55 22.73
C ALA A 132 18.70 3.47 21.56
N ALA A 133 18.49 2.31 20.95
CA ALA A 133 17.52 2.17 19.84
C ALA A 133 16.60 0.94 19.98
N ALA A 134 16.18 0.63 21.21
CA ALA A 134 15.12 -0.35 21.46
C ALA A 134 13.86 0.37 21.95
N THR A 135 13.02 0.84 21.02
CA THR A 135 11.57 1.03 21.22
C THR A 135 10.90 1.48 19.90
N THR A 136 10.60 0.52 19.03
CA THR A 136 9.40 0.62 18.17
C THR A 136 8.88 -0.79 17.90
N PRO A 137 7.75 -1.21 18.51
CA PRO A 137 7.07 -2.41 18.09
C PRO A 137 6.30 -2.09 16.79
N HIS A 138 6.74 -2.66 15.68
CA HIS A 138 6.02 -2.65 14.41
C HIS A 138 4.86 -3.65 14.54
N GLN A 139 3.69 -3.21 15.02
CA GLN A 139 2.49 -4.04 14.99
C GLN A 139 1.91 -4.07 13.58
N SER A 140 2.01 -5.25 12.99
CA SER A 140 1.17 -5.71 11.88
C SER A 140 -0.31 -5.60 12.25
N LEU A 141 -1.05 -4.70 11.59
CA LEU A 141 -2.51 -4.72 11.58
C LEU A 141 -3.00 -5.13 10.20
N ASN A 142 -2.92 -6.43 9.93
CA ASN A 142 -3.79 -7.08 8.97
C ASN A 142 -5.16 -7.24 9.65
N ALA A 143 -6.03 -6.24 9.51
CA ALA A 143 -7.39 -6.30 10.06
C ALA A 143 -8.31 -7.05 9.07
N PRO A 144 -9.09 -8.06 9.51
CA PRO A 144 -10.08 -8.67 8.65
C PRO A 144 -11.24 -7.69 8.43
N PHE A 145 -11.71 -7.60 7.18
CA PHE A 145 -12.92 -6.87 6.81
C PHE A 145 -14.12 -7.45 7.57
N ILE A 146 -14.61 -6.71 8.58
CA ILE A 146 -15.90 -6.98 9.19
C ILE A 146 -16.97 -6.26 8.37
N TYR A 147 -17.79 -7.03 7.66
CA TYR A 147 -19.03 -6.54 7.06
C TYR A 147 -20.06 -6.31 8.16
N PRO A 148 -20.76 -5.16 8.21
CA PRO A 148 -21.85 -4.97 9.14
C PRO A 148 -23.05 -5.83 8.70
N THR A 149 -23.44 -6.77 9.55
CA THR A 149 -24.73 -7.48 9.48
C THR A 149 -25.85 -6.49 9.78
N SER A 150 -26.85 -6.45 8.89
CA SER A 150 -28.07 -5.66 9.05
C SER A 150 -28.81 -6.03 10.33
N ILE A 151 -28.98 -5.06 11.23
CA ILE A 151 -29.90 -5.19 12.37
C ILE A 151 -31.31 -4.96 11.84
N ALA A 152 -32.09 -6.03 11.74
CA ALA A 152 -33.53 -5.96 11.51
C ALA A 152 -34.21 -5.55 12.83
N THR A 153 -34.62 -4.29 12.95
CA THR A 153 -35.51 -3.86 14.03
C THR A 153 -36.95 -4.20 13.63
N SER A 154 -37.43 -5.35 14.11
CA SER A 154 -38.85 -5.70 14.09
C SER A 154 -39.58 -4.94 15.21
N CYS A 155 -40.57 -4.14 14.83
CA CYS A 155 -41.51 -3.46 15.72
C CYS A 155 -42.66 -4.43 16.09
N PRO A 156 -43.08 -4.57 17.36
CA PRO A 156 -44.28 -5.34 17.71
C PRO A 156 -45.56 -4.46 17.67
N PRO A 157 -46.76 -5.09 17.65
CA PRO A 157 -48.04 -4.44 17.35
C PRO A 157 -48.58 -3.51 18.43
#